data_AF-Q5F755-F1
#
_entry.id   AF-Q5F755-F1
#
_cell.length_a   1.000
_cell.length_b   1.000
_cell.length_c   1.000
_cell.angle_alpha   90.00
_cell.angle_beta   90.00
_cell.angle_gamma   90.00
#
_symmetry.space_group_name_H-M   'P 1'
#
loop_
_entity.id
_entity.type
_entity.pdbx_description
1 polymer ?
#
loop_
_entity_poly.entity_id
_entity_poly.type
_entity_poly.pdbx_seq_one_letter_code
_entity_poly.pdbx_strand_id
1 'polypeptide(L)'
;MTQETALGAALKSAVQTMSKKKQTEMIADHIYGKYDVFKRFKPLALGIDQDLIAALPQYDSALIARVLANHCRRPRYLKALARGGKRFDLNNRFKGEVTPEEQAIAQNHPFVQQALQQQSAQAAAETPSVEAEAAESSAAE
;
A
#
# COMPACT_ATOMS: atom_id res chain seq x y z
N MET A 1 -31.70 -15.51 -6.37
CA MET A 1 -30.62 -14.84 -5.61
C MET A 1 -29.53 -15.86 -5.35
N THR A 2 -28.27 -15.57 -5.70
CA THR A 2 -27.15 -16.47 -5.37
C THR A 2 -26.84 -16.35 -3.87
N GLN A 3 -26.30 -17.42 -3.26
CA GLN A 3 -25.95 -17.43 -1.84
C GLN A 3 -24.95 -16.32 -1.48
N GLU A 4 -24.06 -15.96 -2.41
CA GLU A 4 -23.09 -14.88 -2.25
C GLU A 4 -23.75 -13.51 -2.06
N THR A 5 -24.83 -13.21 -2.80
CA THR A 5 -25.57 -11.95 -2.63
C THR A 5 -26.25 -11.87 -1.27
N ALA A 6 -26.82 -12.98 -0.78
CA ALA A 6 -27.46 -13.03 0.53
C ALA A 6 -26.44 -12.83 1.67
N LEU A 7 -25.27 -13.47 1.58
CA LEU A 7 -24.16 -13.29 2.52
C LEU A 7 -23.67 -11.83 2.51
N GLY A 8 -23.47 -11.25 1.32
CA GLY A 8 -23.04 -9.86 1.16
C GLY A 8 -24.04 -8.87 1.77
N ALA A 9 -25.34 -9.11 1.60
CA ALA A 9 -26.39 -8.28 2.19
C ALA A 9 -26.43 -8.40 3.73
N ALA A 10 -26.30 -9.60 4.28
CA ALA A 10 -26.22 -9.81 5.72
C ALA A 10 -24.99 -9.12 6.34
N LEU A 11 -23.83 -9.24 5.67
CA LEU A 11 -22.60 -8.57 6.08
C LEU A 11 -22.75 -7.04 6.02
N LYS A 12 -23.38 -6.51 4.96
CA LYS A 12 -23.67 -5.09 4.82
C LYS A 12 -24.51 -4.56 5.98
N SER A 13 -25.60 -5.25 6.31
CA SER A 13 -26.47 -4.88 7.44
C SER A 13 -25.72 -4.91 8.77
N ALA A 14 -24.90 -5.94 9.01
CA ALA A 14 -24.08 -6.04 10.23
C ALA A 14 -23.07 -4.89 10.33
N VAL A 15 -22.34 -4.60 9.25
CA VAL A 15 -21.36 -3.48 9.20
C VAL A 15 -22.05 -2.14 9.45
N GLN A 16 -23.25 -1.92 8.91
CA GLN A 16 -24.00 -0.67 9.07
C GLN A 16 -24.40 -0.38 10.52
N THR A 17 -24.55 -1.41 11.37
CA THR A 17 -24.80 -1.22 12.82
C THR A 17 -23.59 -0.69 13.59
N MET A 18 -22.38 -0.77 13.00
CA MET A 18 -21.14 -0.34 13.63
C MET A 18 -20.87 1.15 13.40
N SER A 19 -20.10 1.78 14.29
CA SER A 19 -19.63 3.15 14.11
C SER A 19 -18.79 3.31 12.84
N LYS A 20 -18.88 4.46 12.15
CA LYS A 20 -18.08 4.79 10.96
C LYS A 20 -16.57 4.61 11.17
N LYS A 21 -16.07 4.89 12.37
CA LYS A 21 -14.66 4.65 12.73
C LYS A 21 -14.33 3.16 12.64
N LYS A 22 -15.16 2.32 13.27
CA LYS A 22 -14.99 0.87 13.28
C LYS A 22 -15.13 0.26 11.88
N GLN A 23 -16.08 0.75 11.08
CA GLN A 23 -16.22 0.37 9.68
C GLN A 23 -14.94 0.69 8.88
N THR A 24 -14.37 1.89 9.07
CA THR A 24 -13.12 2.30 8.39
C THR A 24 -11.95 1.39 8.76
N GLU A 25 -11.79 1.05 10.04
CA GLU A 25 -10.77 0.10 10.51
C GLU A 25 -10.94 -1.28 9.88
N MET A 26 -12.17 -1.82 9.90
CA MET A 26 -12.47 -3.13 9.29
C MET A 26 -12.17 -3.16 7.79
N ILE A 27 -12.49 -2.08 7.06
CA ILE A 27 -12.19 -1.96 5.63
C ILE A 27 -10.68 -1.97 5.41
N ALA A 28 -9.93 -1.21 6.21
CA ALA A 28 -8.47 -1.18 6.11
C ALA A 28 -7.87 -2.57 6.37
N ASP A 29 -8.27 -3.23 7.46
CA ASP A 29 -7.81 -4.57 7.81
C ASP A 29 -8.10 -5.58 6.69
N HIS A 30 -9.31 -5.53 6.12
CA HIS A 30 -9.69 -6.39 5.01
C HIS A 30 -8.84 -6.13 3.77
N ILE A 31 -8.64 -4.87 3.38
CA ILE A 31 -7.86 -4.50 2.20
C ILE A 31 -6.40 -4.92 2.35
N TYR A 32 -5.76 -4.65 3.49
CA TYR A 32 -4.37 -5.03 3.74
C TYR A 32 -4.17 -6.54 3.90
N GLY A 33 -5.20 -7.26 4.37
CA GLY A 33 -5.17 -8.72 4.51
C GLY A 33 -5.38 -9.46 3.18
N LYS A 34 -6.31 -8.98 2.34
CA LYS A 34 -6.71 -9.66 1.11
C LYS A 34 -5.87 -9.29 -0.11
N TYR A 35 -5.48 -8.02 -0.26
CA TYR A 35 -4.85 -7.53 -1.47
C TYR A 35 -3.34 -7.29 -1.28
N ASP A 36 -2.54 -8.12 -1.93
CA ASP A 36 -1.08 -8.06 -1.88
C ASP A 36 -0.51 -6.71 -2.35
N VAL A 37 -1.19 -6.04 -3.28
CA VAL A 37 -0.76 -4.72 -3.79
C VAL A 37 -0.80 -3.64 -2.72
N PHE A 38 -1.77 -3.70 -1.80
CA PHE A 38 -1.85 -2.80 -0.64
C PHE A 38 -0.86 -3.21 0.45
N LYS A 39 -0.73 -4.51 0.73
CA LYS A 39 0.23 -5.03 1.72
C LYS A 39 1.68 -4.67 1.40
N ARG A 40 2.05 -4.75 0.11
CA ARG A 40 3.40 -4.45 -0.38
C ARG A 40 3.59 -3.00 -0.81
N PHE A 41 2.55 -2.16 -0.73
CA PHE A 41 2.59 -0.74 -1.15
C PHE A 41 3.06 -0.57 -2.59
N LYS A 42 2.51 -1.36 -3.51
CA LYS A 42 2.83 -1.23 -4.94
C LYS A 42 2.06 -0.04 -5.54
N PRO A 43 2.59 0.63 -6.58
CA PRO A 43 1.85 1.66 -7.30
C PRO A 43 0.52 1.09 -7.82
N LEU A 44 -0.60 1.70 -7.45
CA LEU A 44 -1.93 1.20 -7.79
C LEU A 44 -2.36 1.65 -9.18
N ALA A 45 -3.13 0.81 -9.87
CA ALA A 45 -3.78 1.15 -11.13
C ALA A 45 -4.75 2.32 -10.96
N LEU A 46 -4.92 3.10 -12.03
CA LEU A 46 -5.96 4.13 -12.07
C LEU A 46 -7.35 3.46 -12.09
N GLY A 47 -8.29 3.98 -11.31
CA GLY A 47 -9.63 3.40 -11.15
C GLY A 47 -9.72 2.26 -10.12
N ILE A 48 -8.68 2.03 -9.32
CA ILE A 48 -8.71 0.97 -8.28
C ILE A 48 -9.76 1.21 -7.20
N ASP A 49 -10.22 2.45 -7.03
CA ASP A 49 -11.36 2.81 -6.20
C ASP A 49 -12.64 2.11 -6.67
N GLN A 50 -12.91 2.14 -7.99
CA GLN A 50 -14.06 1.47 -8.59
C GLN A 50 -13.93 -0.06 -8.47
N ASP A 51 -12.74 -0.58 -8.72
CA ASP A 51 -12.44 -2.01 -8.57
C ASP A 51 -12.69 -2.46 -7.11
N LEU A 52 -12.30 -1.65 -6.11
CA LEU A 52 -12.54 -1.92 -4.70
C LEU A 52 -14.02 -1.84 -4.32
N ILE A 53 -14.75 -0.84 -4.82
CA ILE A 53 -16.19 -0.69 -4.56
C ILE A 53 -16.96 -1.88 -5.14
N ALA A 54 -16.62 -2.31 -6.36
CA ALA A 54 -17.23 -3.47 -7.00
C ALA A 54 -16.90 -4.79 -6.26
N ALA A 55 -15.66 -4.94 -5.77
CA ALA A 55 -15.23 -6.13 -5.05
C ALA A 55 -15.74 -6.21 -3.61
N LEU A 56 -16.15 -5.09 -3.02
CA LEU A 56 -16.57 -4.99 -1.61
C LEU A 56 -17.94 -4.29 -1.44
N PRO A 57 -19.03 -4.87 -2.00
CA PRO A 57 -20.36 -4.27 -1.95
C PRO A 57 -20.96 -4.16 -0.53
N GLN A 58 -20.39 -4.88 0.44
CA GLN A 58 -20.78 -4.83 1.84
C GLN A 58 -20.37 -3.56 2.59
N TYR A 59 -19.38 -2.82 2.07
CA TYR A 59 -18.84 -1.64 2.72
C TYR A 59 -19.38 -0.36 2.06
N ASP A 60 -19.37 0.73 2.80
CA ASP A 60 -19.71 2.04 2.25
C ASP A 60 -18.60 2.54 1.31
N SER A 61 -18.97 2.82 0.05
CA SER A 61 -18.10 3.39 -0.98
C SER A 61 -17.33 4.62 -0.50
N ALA A 62 -17.95 5.50 0.31
CA ALA A 62 -17.28 6.69 0.85
C ALA A 62 -16.18 6.34 1.85
N LEU A 63 -16.35 5.26 2.61
CA LEU A 63 -15.34 4.77 3.55
C LEU A 63 -14.22 4.03 2.82
N ILE A 64 -14.52 3.27 1.76
CA ILE A 64 -13.51 2.65 0.89
C ILE A 64 -12.61 3.74 0.28
N ALA A 65 -13.20 4.80 -0.29
CA ALA A 65 -12.46 5.92 -0.86
C ALA A 65 -11.58 6.62 0.19
N ARG A 66 -12.08 6.76 1.43
CA ARG A 66 -11.30 7.31 2.54
C ARG A 66 -10.10 6.43 2.91
N VAL A 67 -10.28 5.12 3.00
CA VAL A 67 -9.18 4.17 3.29
C VAL A 67 -8.13 4.21 2.18
N LEU A 68 -8.57 4.26 0.91
CA LEU A 68 -7.69 4.40 -0.23
C LEU A 68 -6.90 5.72 -0.20
N ALA A 69 -7.57 6.85 0.04
CA ALA A 69 -6.90 8.15 0.16
C ALA A 69 -5.88 8.16 1.31
N ASN A 70 -6.21 7.54 2.44
CA ASN A 70 -5.27 7.38 3.55
C ASN A 70 -4.08 6.51 3.16
N HIS A 71 -4.29 5.41 2.43
CA HIS A 71 -3.21 4.56 1.92
C HIS A 71 -2.25 5.34 1.02
N CYS A 72 -2.78 6.11 0.07
CA CYS A 72 -1.97 6.88 -0.88
C CYS A 72 -1.17 8.02 -0.24
N ARG A 73 -1.59 8.54 0.91
CA ARG A 73 -0.86 9.57 1.67
C ARG A 73 0.27 9.01 2.54
N ARG A 74 0.38 7.69 2.69
CA ARG A 74 1.43 7.10 3.54
C ARG A 74 2.80 7.30 2.90
N PRO A 75 3.85 7.67 3.67
CA PRO A 75 5.21 7.85 3.15
C PRO A 75 5.72 6.67 2.33
N ARG A 76 5.36 5.44 2.74
CA ARG A 76 5.75 4.21 2.05
C ARG A 76 5.14 4.09 0.64
N TYR A 77 3.92 4.60 0.43
CA TYR A 77 3.31 4.64 -0.90
C TYR A 77 3.96 5.71 -1.79
N LEU A 78 4.25 6.89 -1.22
CA LEU A 78 4.96 7.95 -1.94
C LEU A 78 6.37 7.50 -2.37
N LYS A 79 7.08 6.72 -1.53
CA LYS A 79 8.34 6.07 -1.93
C LYS A 79 8.17 5.11 -3.11
N ALA A 80 7.09 4.34 -3.14
CA ALA A 80 6.81 3.43 -4.23
C ALA A 80 6.51 4.18 -5.54
N LEU A 81 5.82 5.31 -5.48
CA LEU A 81 5.63 6.19 -6.63
C LEU A 81 6.95 6.84 -7.07
N ALA A 82 7.79 7.29 -6.14
CA ALA A 82 9.09 7.89 -6.43
C ALA A 82 10.07 6.90 -7.08
N ARG A 83 9.95 5.61 -6.78
CA ARG A 83 10.67 4.52 -7.47
C ARG A 83 10.20 4.36 -8.92
N GLY A 84 8.97 4.76 -9.23
CA GLY A 84 8.36 4.61 -10.55
C GLY A 84 8.07 3.17 -10.93
N GLY A 85 7.86 2.93 -12.22
CA GLY A 85 7.63 1.62 -12.80
C GLY A 85 6.15 1.32 -13.11
N LYS A 86 5.78 0.03 -13.07
CA LYS A 86 4.43 -0.43 -13.45
C LYS A 86 3.43 -0.25 -12.32
N ARG A 87 2.18 0.05 -12.69
CA ARG A 87 1.04 0.07 -11.77
C ARG A 87 0.37 -1.29 -11.74
N PHE A 88 -0.26 -1.62 -10.62
CA PHE A 88 -0.85 -2.93 -10.34
C PHE A 88 -2.34 -2.82 -10.03
N ASP A 89 -3.13 -3.74 -10.59
CA ASP A 89 -4.54 -3.91 -10.25
C ASP A 89 -4.74 -4.71 -8.95
N LEU A 90 -5.99 -4.93 -8.52
CA LEU A 90 -6.29 -5.74 -7.33
C LEU A 90 -5.80 -7.19 -7.41
N ASN A 91 -5.64 -7.72 -8.62
CA ASN A 91 -5.16 -9.07 -8.89
C ASN A 91 -3.63 -9.14 -9.03
N ASN A 92 -2.92 -8.06 -8.71
CA ASN A 92 -1.46 -7.95 -8.80
C ASN A 92 -0.92 -8.12 -10.24
N ARG A 93 -1.74 -7.78 -11.24
CA ARG A 93 -1.36 -7.72 -12.65
C ARG A 93 -0.99 -6.30 -13.06
N PHE A 94 -0.13 -6.17 -14.06
CA PHE A 94 0.26 -4.87 -14.59
C PHE A 94 -0.93 -4.19 -15.28
N LYS A 95 -1.28 -3.00 -14.83
CA LYS A 95 -2.35 -2.18 -15.39
C LYS A 95 -1.94 -0.72 -15.31
N GLY A 96 -1.31 -0.25 -16.40
CA GLY A 96 -0.74 1.09 -16.51
C GLY A 96 0.67 1.20 -15.92
N GLU A 97 1.19 2.43 -15.90
CA GLU A 97 2.50 2.78 -15.38
C GLU A 97 2.48 4.12 -14.67
N VAL A 98 3.48 4.34 -13.80
CA VAL A 98 3.69 5.63 -13.15
C VAL A 98 4.38 6.53 -14.17
N THR A 99 3.73 7.64 -14.50
CA THR A 99 4.29 8.59 -15.46
C THR A 99 5.51 9.30 -14.86
N PRO A 100 6.46 9.78 -15.69
CA PRO A 100 7.63 10.51 -15.20
C PRO A 100 7.25 11.76 -14.38
N GLU A 101 6.15 12.42 -14.74
CA GLU A 101 5.63 13.59 -14.00
C GLU A 101 5.17 13.22 -12.60
N GLU A 102 4.36 12.15 -12.47
CA GLU A 102 3.90 11.64 -11.17
C GLU A 102 5.08 11.17 -10.31
N GLN A 103 6.08 10.55 -10.93
CA GLN A 103 7.31 10.13 -10.26
C GLN A 103 8.10 11.33 -9.72
N ALA A 104 8.28 12.38 -10.53
CA ALA A 104 8.98 13.60 -10.13
C ALA A 104 8.25 14.31 -8.97
N ILE A 105 6.92 14.40 -9.03
CA ILE A 105 6.10 14.96 -7.94
C ILE A 105 6.29 14.14 -6.66
N ALA A 106 6.29 12.81 -6.75
CA ALA A 106 6.51 11.95 -5.59
C ALA A 106 7.92 12.07 -5.02
N GLN A 107 8.95 12.21 -5.86
CA GLN A 107 10.34 12.42 -5.43
C GLN A 107 10.55 13.76 -4.71
N ASN A 108 9.83 14.81 -5.12
CA ASN A 108 9.88 16.12 -4.49
C ASN A 108 9.10 16.20 -3.17
N HIS A 109 8.37 15.15 -2.79
CA HIS A 109 7.61 15.16 -1.55
C HIS A 109 8.55 15.12 -0.32
N PRO A 110 8.38 16.01 0.69
CA PRO A 110 9.30 16.09 1.84
C PRO A 110 9.55 14.77 2.56
N PHE A 111 8.50 13.97 2.80
CA PHE A 111 8.63 12.62 3.38
C PHE A 111 9.51 11.69 2.56
N VAL A 112 9.48 11.77 1.24
CA VAL A 112 10.31 10.92 0.37
C VAL A 112 11.76 11.36 0.47
N GLN A 113 12.04 12.66 0.38
CA GLN A 113 13.40 13.19 0.56
C GLN A 113 14.00 12.81 1.92
N GLN A 114 13.27 13.06 3.00
CA GLN A 114 13.72 12.70 4.36
C GLN A 114 13.98 11.20 4.48
N ALA A 115 13.12 10.38 3.90
CA ALA A 115 13.21 8.94 4.06
C ALA A 115 14.20 8.29 3.07
N LEU A 116 14.58 8.96 1.98
CA LEU A 116 15.76 8.62 1.16
C LEU A 116 17.04 8.94 1.94
N GLN A 117 17.13 10.12 2.57
CA GLN A 117 18.26 10.51 3.42
C GLN A 117 18.48 9.53 4.58
N GLN A 118 17.39 9.11 5.24
CA GLN A 118 17.45 8.09 6.30
C GLN A 118 17.96 6.74 5.77
N GLN A 119 17.55 6.32 4.57
CA GLN A 119 18.02 5.07 3.97
C GLN A 119 19.50 5.13 3.60
N SER A 120 19.98 6.24 3.05
CA SER A 120 21.42 6.42 2.79
C SER A 120 22.24 6.46 4.08
N ALA A 121 21.71 7.08 5.14
CA ALA A 121 22.39 7.12 6.44
C ALA A 121 22.46 5.74 7.10
N GLN A 122 21.39 4.94 7.00
CA GLN A 122 21.40 3.55 7.49
C GLN A 122 22.37 2.67 6.69
N ALA A 123 22.35 2.76 5.36
CA ALA A 123 23.26 1.99 4.52
C ALA A 123 24.74 2.33 4.76
N ALA A 124 25.07 3.60 4.99
CA ALA A 124 26.41 4.07 5.33
C ALA A 124 26.86 3.65 6.76
N ALA A 125 25.92 3.44 7.67
CA ALA A 125 26.20 2.96 9.02
C ALA A 125 26.35 1.42 9.08
N GLU A 126 25.67 0.68 8.20
CA GLU A 126 25.76 -0.78 8.13
C GLU A 126 27.00 -1.26 7.36
N THR A 127 27.46 -0.52 6.34
CA THR A 127 28.65 -0.89 5.54
C THR A 127 29.94 -1.12 6.35
N PRO A 128 30.32 -0.29 7.35
CA PRO A 128 31.51 -0.57 8.16
C PRO A 128 31.37 -1.78 9.09
N SER A 129 30.14 -2.18 9.43
CA SER A 129 29.86 -3.31 10.34
C SER A 129 30.03 -4.66 9.64
N VAL A 130 29.51 -4.79 8.41
CA VAL A 130 29.64 -6.03 7.62
C VAL A 130 31.05 -6.24 7.10
N GLU A 131 31.80 -5.17 6.80
CA GLU A 131 33.21 -5.28 6.41
C GLU A 131 34.13 -5.65 7.60
N ALA A 132 33.81 -5.19 8.82
CA ALA A 132 34.54 -5.59 10.02
C ALA A 132 34.29 -7.05 10.43
N GLU A 133 33.03 -7.53 10.38
CA GLU A 133 32.70 -8.95 10.66
C GLU A 133 33.26 -9.90 9.60
N ALA A 134 33.27 -9.50 8.32
CA ALA A 134 33.86 -10.30 7.25
C ALA A 134 35.38 -10.43 7.39
N ALA A 135 36.07 -9.37 7.82
CA ALA A 135 37.52 -9.41 8.05
C ALA A 135 37.91 -10.33 9.22
N GLU A 136 37.16 -10.32 10.32
CA GLU A 136 37.43 -11.19 11.49
C GLU A 136 37.17 -12.68 11.20
N SER A 137 36.17 -13.02 10.38
CA SER A 137 35.91 -14.41 10.00
C SER A 137 36.96 -15.01 9.06
N SER A 138 37.64 -14.18 8.27
CA SER A 138 38.67 -14.64 7.32
C SER A 138 40.08 -14.80 7.92
N ALA A 139 40.30 -14.33 9.15
CA ALA A 139 41.59 -14.42 9.84
C ALA A 139 41.68 -15.57 10.85
N ALA A 140 40.60 -16.35 11.02
CA ALA A 140 40.48 -17.41 12.02
C ALA A 140 40.52 -18.85 11.44
N GLU A 141 40.82 -19.00 10.15
CA GLU A 141 41.05 -20.29 9.46
C GLU A 141 42.50 -20.38 8.98
#